data_AF-A0A3R7NXP3-F1
#
_entry.id   AF-A0A3R7NXP3-F1
#
_cell.length_a   1.000
_cell.length_b   1.000
_cell.length_c   1.000
_cell.angle_alpha   90.00
_cell.angle_beta   90.00
_cell.angle_gamma   90.00
#
_symmetry.space_group_name_H-M   'P 1'
#
loop_
_entity.id
_entity.type
_entity.pdbx_description
1 polymer ?
#
loop_
_entity_poly.entity_id
_entity_poly.type
_entity_poly.pdbx_seq_one_letter_code
_entity_poly.pdbx_strand_id
1 'polypeptide(L)' 'MLEIIFIMASGMMWNNYEFFETSTKQYEEGYRWEYTGKKEADQSIPHLPIEGHDGKEIVYFKLR' A
#
# COMPACT_ATOMS: atom_id res chain seq x y z
N MET A 1 -13.76 -15.14 21.27
CA MET A 1 -13.45 -13.78 20.73
C MET A 1 -12.02 -13.70 20.19
N LEU A 2 -11.00 -14.13 20.94
CA LEU A 2 -9.61 -14.19 20.46
C LEU A 2 -9.44 -15.13 19.24
N GLU A 3 -10.10 -16.29 19.25
CA GLU A 3 -10.03 -17.28 18.16
C GLU A 3 -10.56 -16.74 16.83
N ILE A 4 -11.64 -15.93 16.88
CA ILE A 4 -12.23 -15.30 15.69
C ILE A 4 -11.25 -14.28 15.10
N ILE A 5 -10.53 -13.54 15.94
CA ILE A 5 -9.50 -12.60 15.49
C ILE A 5 -8.38 -13.34 14.77
N PHE A 6 -7.92 -14.48 15.30
CA PHE A 6 -6.87 -15.28 14.65
C PHE A 6 -7.32 -15.85 13.30
N ILE A 7 -8.56 -16.33 13.19
CA ILE A 7 -9.11 -16.85 11.93
C ILE A 7 -9.24 -15.75 10.88
N MET A 8 -9.69 -14.55 11.28
CA MET A 8 -9.77 -13.42 10.35
C MET A 8 -8.37 -12.93 9.93
N ALA A 9 -7.43 -12.85 10.87
CA ALA A 9 -6.06 -12.43 10.59
C ALA A 9 -5.36 -13.39 9.62
N SER A 10 -5.48 -14.71 9.83
CA SER A 10 -4.86 -15.70 8.95
C SER A 10 -5.46 -15.69 7.54
N GLY A 11 -6.79 -15.54 7.42
CA GLY A 11 -7.46 -15.40 6.12
C GLY A 11 -7.03 -14.14 5.37
N MET A 12 -6.86 -13.01 6.07
CA MET A 12 -6.32 -11.78 5.49
C MET A 12 -4.86 -11.94 5.05
N MET A 13 -4.01 -12.58 5.86
CA MET A 13 -2.61 -12.83 5.50
C MET A 13 -2.48 -13.74 4.28
N TRP A 14 -3.25 -14.83 4.22
CA TRP A 14 -3.20 -15.76 3.09
C TRP A 14 -3.60 -15.09 1.77
N ASN A 15 -4.71 -14.34 1.78
CA ASN A 15 -5.20 -13.64 0.58
C ASN A 15 -4.30 -12.48 0.15
N ASN A 16 -3.40 -12.01 1.02
CA ASN A 16 -2.49 -10.90 0.75
C ASN A 16 -1.01 -11.32 0.89
N TYR A 17 -0.70 -12.61 0.78
CA TYR A 17 0.65 -13.14 1.02
C TYR A 17 1.70 -12.44 0.14
N GLU A 18 1.45 -12.32 -1.17
CA GLU A 18 2.36 -11.67 -2.12
C GLU A 18 2.62 -10.19 -1.78
N PHE A 19 1.60 -9.49 -1.29
CA PHE A 19 1.74 -8.10 -0.83
C PHE A 19 2.68 -8.00 0.37
N PHE A 20 2.51 -8.88 1.38
CA PHE A 20 3.36 -8.88 2.57
C PHE A 20 4.80 -9.30 2.25
N GLU A 21 5.00 -10.31 1.40
CA GLU A 21 6.32 -10.74 0.94
C GLU A 21 7.04 -9.59 0.22
N THR A 22 6.36 -8.96 -0.75
CA THR A 22 6.91 -7.82 -1.51
C THR A 22 7.24 -6.64 -0.60
N SER A 23 6.31 -6.27 0.31
CA SER A 23 6.50 -5.14 1.23
C SER A 23 7.65 -5.39 2.20
N THR A 24 7.81 -6.63 2.68
CA THR A 24 8.91 -7.02 3.57
C THR A 24 10.24 -6.91 2.86
N LYS A 25 10.35 -7.47 1.65
CA LYS A 25 11.56 -7.38 0.84
C LYS A 25 11.95 -5.93 0.54
N GLN A 26 10.99 -5.09 0.14
CA GLN A 26 11.22 -3.66 -0.09
C GLN A 26 11.76 -2.96 1.16
N TYR A 27 11.20 -3.27 2.32
CA TYR A 27 11.67 -2.70 3.58
C TYR A 27 13.12 -3.11 3.91
N GLU A 28 13.45 -4.39 3.71
CA GLU A 28 14.79 -4.95 3.89
C GLU A 28 15.81 -4.37 2.89
N GLU A 29 15.38 -4.09 1.66
CA GLU A 29 16.17 -3.40 0.63
C GLU A 29 16.36 -1.90 0.91
N GLY A 30 15.75 -1.38 1.98
CA GLY A 30 15.92 0.00 2.43
C GLY A 30 14.87 0.97 1.90
N TYR A 31 13.89 0.50 1.13
CA TYR A 31 12.83 1.37 0.62
C TYR A 31 11.97 1.92 1.75
N ARG A 32 11.53 3.18 1.62
CA ARG A 32 10.66 3.85 2.59
C ARG A 32 9.55 4.60 1.88
N TRP A 33 8.36 4.57 2.49
CA TRP A 33 7.26 5.44 2.07
C TRP A 33 7.49 6.84 2.63
N GLU A 34 7.65 7.80 1.72
CA GLU A 34 7.82 9.20 2.09
C GLU A 34 6.58 10.01 1.73
N TYR A 35 6.15 10.88 2.64
CA TYR A 35 5.13 11.86 2.34
C TYR A 35 5.70 12.92 1.39
N THR A 36 5.02 13.15 0.27
CA THR A 36 5.48 14.08 -0.78
C THR A 36 4.54 15.26 -1.03
N GLY A 37 3.47 15.39 -0.22
CA GLY A 37 2.37 16.33 -0.46
C GLY A 37 1.38 15.80 -1.50
N LYS A 38 0.28 16.53 -1.71
CA LYS A 38 -0.72 16.20 -2.73
C LYS A 38 -0.14 16.40 -4.13
N LYS A 39 -0.05 15.34 -4.93
CA LYS A 39 0.37 15.39 -6.34
C LYS A 39 -0.63 14.66 -7.21
N GLU A 40 -0.75 15.06 -8.48
CA GLU A 40 -1.42 14.22 -9.48
C GLU A 40 -0.61 12.92 -9.64
N ALA A 41 -1.32 11.80 -9.80
CA ALA A 41 -0.68 10.50 -9.93
C ALA A 41 0.01 10.34 -11.29
N ASP A 42 1.24 9.84 -11.26
CA ASP A 42 1.95 9.41 -12.47
C ASP A 42 1.44 8.02 -12.86
N GLN A 43 0.65 7.97 -13.93
CA GLN A 43 0.02 6.74 -14.44
C GLN A 43 1.04 5.71 -14.95
N SER A 44 2.31 6.09 -15.14
CA SER A 44 3.38 5.16 -15.52
C SER A 44 3.97 4.40 -14.32
N ILE A 45 3.68 4.84 -13.10
CA ILE A 45 4.22 4.26 -11.87
C ILE A 45 3.06 3.68 -11.04
N PRO A 46 3.17 2.43 -10.53
CA PRO A 46 2.22 1.92 -9.57
C PRO A 46 2.10 2.85 -8.37
N HIS A 47 0.88 3.26 -8.07
CA HIS A 47 0.57 4.18 -6.96
C HIS A 47 -0.68 3.71 -6.26
N LEU A 48 -0.89 4.19 -5.02
CA LEU A 48 -2.14 4.00 -4.31
C LEU A 48 -3.13 5.04 -4.82
N PRO A 49 -4.17 4.65 -5.59
CA PRO A 49 -5.07 5.61 -6.22
C PRO A 49 -5.99 6.21 -5.15
N ILE A 50 -6.00 7.53 -5.08
CA ILE A 50 -6.99 8.29 -4.32
C ILE A 50 -7.72 9.16 -5.32
N GLU A 51 -9.03 9.02 -5.41
CA GLU A 51 -9.83 9.86 -6.30
C GLU A 51 -9.98 11.25 -5.68
N GLY A 52 -9.52 12.27 -6.41
CA GLY A 52 -9.72 13.67 -6.07
C GLY A 52 -11.15 14.13 -6.37
N HIS A 53 -11.57 15.22 -5.74
CA HIS A 53 -12.90 15.82 -5.96
C HIS A 53 -13.16 16.25 -7.43
N ASP A 54 -12.10 16.44 -8.21
CA ASP A 54 -12.12 16.79 -9.63
C ASP A 54 -12.06 15.56 -10.55
N GLY A 55 -12.15 14.34 -10.00
CA GLY A 55 -12.07 13.08 -10.73
C GLY A 55 -10.65 12.68 -11.14
N LYS A 56 -9.62 13.42 -10.70
CA LYS A 56 -8.21 13.07 -10.95
C LYS A 56 -7.67 12.19 -9.84
N GLU A 57 -6.83 11.22 -10.21
CA GLU A 57 -6.09 10.44 -9.22
C GLU A 57 -4.97 11.28 -8.61
N ILE A 58 -4.93 11.27 -7.28
CA ILE A 58 -3.95 11.98 -6.47
C ILE A 58 -3.14 10.99 -5.64
N VAL A 59 -1.88 11.33 -5.41
CA VAL A 59 -0.96 10.54 -4.57
C VAL A 59 -0.35 11.46 -3.50
N TYR A 60 -0.21 10.93 -2.29
CA TYR A 60 0.40 11.63 -1.16
C TYR A 60 1.76 11.05 -0.76
N PHE A 61 1.93 9.74 -0.96
CA PHE A 61 3.12 9.00 -0.54
C PHE A 61 3.79 8.35 -1.74
N LYS A 62 5.12 8.36 -1.75
CA LYS A 62 5.90 7.66 -2.77
C LYS A 62 6.89 6.73 -2.09
N LEU A 63 7.02 5.52 -2.61
CA LEU A 63 8.08 4.60 -2.24
C LEU A 63 9.40 5.10 -2.84
N ARG A 64 10.43 5.24 -2.01
CA ARG A 64 11.79 5.65 -2.42
C ARG A 64 12.82 4.69 -1.90
#